data_AF-A0A9E2YDQ1-F1
#
_entry.id   AF-A0A9E2YDQ1-F1
#
_cell.length_a   1.000
_cell.length_b   1.000
_cell.length_c   1.000
_cell.angle_alpha   90.00
_cell.angle_beta   90.00
_cell.angle_gamma   90.00
#
_symmetry.space_group_name_H-M   'P 1'
#
loop_
_entity.id
_entity.type
_entity.pdbx_description
1 polymer ?
#
loop_
_entity_poly.entity_id
_entity_poly.type
_entity_poly.pdbx_seq_one_letter_code
_entity_poly.pdbx_strand_id
1 'polypeptide(L)'
;MVSYVRDQVQTPLTLVGGFFRMCVLTGKALFRWPFQWREFVLQCWFIMRVAFLPTIFVSIPLTVLLIFTLNVLLAQFGAADLSGAGAAIGAVTQLGPLTTVLVVAGAGSTAICADLGARTIREEIDAMEVLG
;
A
#
# COMPACT_ATOMS: atom_id res chain seq x y z
N MET A 1 -5.10 15.27 37.78
CA MET A 1 -4.92 15.79 36.40
C MET A 1 -3.58 15.39 35.79
N VAL A 2 -2.44 15.59 36.47
CA VAL A 2 -1.11 15.21 35.94
C VAL A 2 -0.96 13.70 35.67
N SER A 3 -1.54 12.82 36.49
CA SER A 3 -1.53 11.36 36.28
C SER A 3 -2.36 10.92 35.05
N TYR A 4 -3.56 11.48 34.88
CA TYR A 4 -4.44 11.17 33.74
C TYR A 4 -3.83 11.61 32.41
N VAL A 5 -3.19 12.79 32.38
CA VAL A 5 -2.45 13.28 31.21
C VAL A 5 -1.21 12.40 30.94
N ARG A 6 -0.54 11.91 31.98
CA ARG A 6 0.60 11.01 31.84
C ARG A 6 0.19 9.65 31.25
N ASP A 7 -0.90 9.05 31.71
CA ASP A 7 -1.43 7.79 31.17
C ASP A 7 -1.93 7.93 29.73
N GLN A 8 -2.56 9.08 29.43
CA GLN A 8 -3.04 9.40 28.08
C GLN A 8 -1.91 9.64 27.07
N VAL A 9 -0.73 10.07 27.53
CA VAL A 9 0.48 10.24 26.68
C VAL A 9 1.35 8.99 26.67
N GLN A 10 1.39 8.21 27.75
CA GLN A 10 2.18 6.97 27.80
C GLN A 10 1.60 5.88 26.89
N THR A 11 0.28 5.74 26.82
CA THR A 11 -0.39 4.74 25.97
C THR A 11 -0.08 4.89 24.46
N PRO A 12 -0.21 6.07 23.82
CA PRO A 12 0.16 6.22 22.41
C PRO A 12 1.67 6.06 22.21
N LEU A 13 2.49 6.48 23.18
CA LEU A 13 3.93 6.36 23.09
C LEU A 13 4.41 4.91 23.12
N THR A 14 3.79 4.06 23.94
CA THR A 14 4.10 2.62 23.97
C THR A 14 3.63 1.90 22.71
N LEU A 15 2.47 2.28 22.14
CA LEU A 15 1.99 1.73 20.87
C LEU A 15 2.92 2.08 19.69
N VAL A 16 3.32 3.35 19.58
CA VAL A 16 4.27 3.79 18.55
C VAL A 16 5.63 3.13 18.76
N GLY A 17 6.10 3.02 20.00
CA GLY A 17 7.33 2.30 20.34
C GLY A 17 7.28 0.82 19.96
N GLY A 18 6.15 0.16 20.21
CA GLY A 18 5.90 -1.24 19.83
C GLY A 18 5.91 -1.44 18.32
N PHE A 19 5.21 -0.59 17.57
CA PHE A 19 5.21 -0.60 16.10
C PHE A 19 6.62 -0.41 15.53
N PHE A 20 7.36 0.59 16.03
CA PHE A 20 8.73 0.85 15.58
C PHE A 20 9.66 -0.34 15.88
N ARG A 21 9.53 -0.95 17.07
CA ARG A 21 10.27 -2.18 17.41
C ARG A 21 9.95 -3.31 16.45
N MET A 22 8.67 -3.54 16.12
CA MET A 22 8.26 -4.54 15.13
C MET A 22 8.92 -4.27 13.77
N CYS A 23 8.82 -3.05 13.24
CA CYS A 23 9.43 -2.69 11.96
C CYS A 23 10.94 -2.92 11.92
N VAL A 24 11.66 -2.56 13.00
CA VAL A 24 13.11 -2.76 13.09
C VAL A 24 13.46 -4.25 13.15
N LEU A 25 12.71 -5.05 13.92
CA LEU A 25 12.94 -6.50 14.01
C LEU A 25 12.65 -7.20 12.69
N THR A 26 11.53 -6.87 12.02
CA THR A 26 11.19 -7.38 10.68
C THR A 26 12.25 -6.98 9.66
N GLY A 27 12.72 -5.72 9.70
CA GLY A 27 13.79 -5.23 8.84
C GLY A 27 15.09 -6.01 9.04
N LYS A 28 15.48 -6.29 10.29
CA LYS A 28 16.64 -7.15 10.59
C LYS A 28 16.45 -8.60 10.13
N ALA A 29 15.23 -9.14 10.26
CA ALA A 29 14.91 -10.50 9.81
C ALA A 29 15.03 -10.65 8.29
N LEU A 30 14.77 -9.59 7.51
CA LEU A 30 14.94 -9.59 6.05
C LEU A 30 16.39 -9.90 5.62
N PHE A 31 17.38 -9.54 6.45
CA PHE A 31 18.80 -9.79 6.18
C PHE A 31 19.33 -11.09 6.83
N ARG A 32 18.48 -11.85 7.52
CA ARG A 32 18.88 -13.15 8.08
C ARG A 32 18.73 -14.23 7.01
N TRP A 33 19.81 -15.00 6.83
CA TRP A 33 19.84 -16.16 5.94
C TRP A 33 19.57 -17.44 6.75
N PRO A 34 18.84 -18.45 6.21
CA PRO A 34 18.26 -18.56 4.87
C PRO A 34 16.87 -17.89 4.72
N PHE A 35 16.65 -17.21 3.60
CA PHE A 35 15.39 -16.49 3.31
C PHE A 35 14.31 -17.42 2.72
N GLN A 36 13.06 -17.28 3.19
CA GLN A 36 11.92 -18.11 2.77
C GLN A 36 11.26 -17.58 1.48
N TRP A 37 11.93 -17.74 0.34
CA TRP A 37 11.46 -17.23 -0.96
C TRP A 37 10.07 -17.70 -1.38
N ARG A 38 9.69 -18.94 -1.04
CA ARG A 38 8.38 -19.49 -1.39
C ARG A 38 7.25 -18.69 -0.75
N GLU A 39 7.39 -18.39 0.54
CA GLU A 39 6.38 -17.63 1.29
C GLU A 39 6.33 -16.18 0.80
N PHE A 40 7.49 -15.58 0.52
CA PHE A 40 7.55 -14.22 -0.04
C PHE A 40 6.75 -14.10 -1.34
N VAL A 41 6.95 -15.03 -2.28
CA VAL A 41 6.21 -15.02 -3.56
C VAL A 41 4.71 -15.22 -3.35
N LEU A 42 4.32 -16.11 -2.42
CA LEU A 42 2.91 -16.34 -2.08
C LEU A 42 2.25 -15.08 -1.50
N GLN A 43 2.93 -14.37 -0.61
CA GLN A 43 2.41 -13.12 -0.03
C GLN A 43 2.34 -11.98 -1.07
N CYS A 44 3.36 -11.86 -1.94
CA CYS A 44 3.30 -10.92 -3.05
C CYS A 44 2.11 -11.21 -3.99
N TRP A 45 1.85 -12.49 -4.28
CA TRP A 45 0.72 -12.92 -5.10
C TRP A 45 -0.62 -12.61 -4.44
N PHE A 46 -0.74 -12.81 -3.13
CA PHE A 46 -1.94 -12.45 -2.38
C PHE A 46 -2.25 -10.96 -2.50
N ILE A 47 -1.26 -10.10 -2.24
CA ILE A 47 -1.43 -8.64 -2.34
C ILE A 47 -1.78 -8.23 -3.77
N MET A 48 -1.10 -8.80 -4.77
CA MET A 48 -1.38 -8.55 -6.18
C MET A 48 -2.82 -8.89 -6.53
N ARG A 49 -3.32 -10.06 -6.10
CA ARG A 49 -4.69 -10.52 -6.40
C ARG A 49 -5.75 -9.59 -5.82
N VAL A 50 -5.55 -9.08 -4.61
CA VAL A 50 -6.51 -8.16 -3.96
C VAL A 50 -6.45 -6.75 -4.58
N ALA A 51 -5.27 -6.29 -4.98
CA ALA A 51 -5.07 -4.95 -5.53
C ALA A 51 -5.40 -4.83 -7.04
N PHE A 52 -5.37 -5.94 -7.80
CA PHE A 52 -5.48 -5.90 -9.26
C PHE A 52 -6.80 -5.29 -9.77
N LEU A 53 -7.93 -5.80 -9.30
CA LEU A 53 -9.25 -5.31 -9.72
C LEU A 53 -9.47 -3.83 -9.34
N PRO A 54 -9.26 -3.40 -8.07
CA PRO A 54 -9.37 -1.99 -7.71
C PRO A 54 -8.47 -1.07 -8.56
N THR A 55 -7.26 -1.51 -8.90
CA THR A 55 -6.34 -0.72 -9.75
C THR A 55 -6.91 -0.47 -11.13
N ILE A 56 -7.52 -1.47 -11.76
CA ILE A 56 -8.16 -1.31 -13.07
C ILE A 56 -9.34 -0.35 -12.97
N PHE A 57 -10.21 -0.53 -11.97
CA PHE A 57 -11.38 0.35 -11.79
C PHE A 57 -11.00 1.81 -11.53
N VAL A 58 -9.92 2.07 -10.81
CA VAL A 58 -9.46 3.44 -10.50
C VAL A 58 -8.65 4.05 -11.65
N SER A 59 -7.85 3.26 -12.37
CA SER A 59 -6.98 3.77 -13.45
C SER A 59 -7.74 4.24 -14.69
N ILE A 60 -8.85 3.58 -15.06
CA ILE A 60 -9.66 3.95 -16.23
C ILE A 60 -10.18 5.40 -16.13
N PRO A 61 -10.98 5.77 -15.11
CA PRO A 61 -11.54 7.12 -15.04
C PRO A 61 -10.46 8.20 -14.87
N LEU A 62 -9.39 7.91 -14.11
CA LEU A 62 -8.28 8.84 -13.95
C LEU A 62 -7.54 9.11 -15.26
N THR A 63 -7.32 8.07 -16.06
CA THR A 63 -6.63 8.20 -17.35
C THR A 63 -7.51 8.94 -18.36
N VAL A 64 -8.81 8.64 -18.41
CA VAL A 64 -9.77 9.35 -19.27
C VAL A 64 -9.84 10.83 -18.91
N LEU A 65 -9.91 11.15 -17.62
CA LEU A 65 -9.94 12.54 -17.14
C LEU A 65 -8.66 13.30 -17.53
N LEU A 66 -7.49 12.66 -17.43
CA LEU A 66 -6.22 13.26 -17.82
C LEU A 66 -6.16 13.52 -19.34
N ILE A 67 -6.57 12.54 -20.15
CA ILE A 67 -6.62 12.69 -21.61
C ILE A 67 -7.55 13.85 -21.97
N PHE A 68 -8.76 13.89 -21.39
CA PHE A 68 -9.73 14.94 -21.65
C PHE A 68 -9.21 16.33 -21.27
N THR A 69 -8.63 16.47 -20.07
CA THR A 69 -8.10 17.74 -19.58
C THR A 69 -6.93 18.23 -20.45
N LEU A 70 -6.02 17.33 -20.83
CA LEU A 70 -4.92 17.67 -21.75
C LEU A 70 -5.44 18.06 -23.12
N ASN A 71 -6.44 17.36 -23.65
CA ASN A 71 -7.00 17.69 -24.96
C ASN A 71 -7.60 19.11 -24.99
N VAL A 72 -8.38 19.47 -23.97
CA VAL A 72 -8.97 20.82 -23.84
C VAL A 72 -7.89 21.90 -23.71
N LEU A 73 -6.79 21.62 -23.00
CA LEU A 73 -5.67 22.54 -22.87
C LEU A 73 -4.91 22.70 -24.21
N LEU A 74 -4.52 21.60 -24.85
CA LEU A 74 -3.75 21.66 -26.11
C LEU A 74 -4.58 22.17 -27.28
N ALA A 75 -5.90 21.96 -27.29
CA ALA A 75 -6.80 22.54 -28.29
C ALA A 75 -6.78 24.08 -28.26
N GLN A 76 -6.67 24.70 -27.08
CA GLN A 76 -6.54 26.17 -26.96
C GLN A 76 -5.22 26.70 -27.54
N PHE A 77 -4.17 25.87 -27.56
CA PHE A 77 -2.88 26.21 -28.15
C PHE A 77 -2.76 25.79 -29.64
N GLY A 78 -3.83 25.25 -30.24
CA GLY A 78 -3.80 24.76 -31.62
C GLY A 78 -2.97 23.48 -31.82
N ALA A 79 -2.63 22.77 -30.75
CA ALA A 79 -1.72 21.63 -30.72
C ALA A 79 -2.41 20.31 -30.32
N ALA A 80 -3.70 20.16 -30.66
CA ALA A 80 -4.51 19.00 -30.24
C ALA A 80 -3.92 17.65 -30.70
N ASP A 81 -3.20 17.62 -31.82
CA ASP A 81 -2.56 16.42 -32.37
C ASP A 81 -1.46 15.85 -31.46
N LEU A 82 -0.83 16.69 -30.62
CA LEU A 82 0.16 16.27 -29.63
C LEU A 82 -0.46 15.74 -28.32
N SER A 83 -1.78 15.86 -28.17
CA SER A 83 -2.49 15.51 -26.94
C SER A 83 -2.36 14.02 -26.60
N GLY A 84 -2.31 13.13 -27.60
CA GLY A 84 -2.16 11.69 -27.37
C GLY A 84 -0.80 11.33 -26.78
N ALA A 85 0.28 11.89 -27.33
CA ALA A 85 1.64 11.67 -26.83
C ALA A 85 1.84 12.26 -25.42
N GLY A 86 1.35 13.49 -25.20
CA GLY A 86 1.40 14.13 -23.88
C GLY A 86 0.61 13.36 -22.82
N ALA A 87 -0.58 12.86 -23.17
CA ALA A 87 -1.40 12.09 -22.25
C ALA A 87 -0.82 10.72 -21.93
N ALA A 88 -0.22 10.03 -22.91
CA ALA A 88 0.44 8.74 -22.68
C ALA A 88 1.62 8.90 -21.70
N ILE A 89 2.45 9.91 -21.88
CA ILE A 89 3.58 10.18 -20.97
C ILE A 89 3.07 10.56 -19.57
N GLY A 90 2.06 11.43 -19.48
CA GLY A 90 1.45 11.84 -18.21
C GLY A 90 0.81 10.67 -17.45
N ALA A 91 0.13 9.77 -18.17
CA ALA A 91 -0.47 8.58 -17.59
C ALA A 91 0.58 7.63 -16.99
N VAL A 92 1.67 7.35 -17.71
CA VAL A 92 2.70 6.41 -17.23
C VAL A 92 3.52 7.01 -16.08
N THR A 93 3.91 8.28 -16.19
CA THR A 93 4.87 8.89 -15.24
C THR A 93 4.22 9.40 -13.97
N GLN A 94 2.94 9.82 -14.01
CA GLN A 94 2.26 10.42 -12.86
C GLN A 94 1.10 9.55 -12.40
N LEU A 95 0.16 9.19 -13.29
CA LEU A 95 -1.00 8.41 -12.87
C LEU A 95 -0.65 6.99 -12.46
N GLY A 96 0.34 6.36 -13.08
CA GLY A 96 0.83 5.04 -12.67
C GLY A 96 1.25 5.00 -11.20
N PRO A 97 2.22 5.82 -10.76
CA PRO A 97 2.60 5.91 -9.36
C PRO A 97 1.46 6.34 -8.42
N LEU A 98 0.60 7.27 -8.84
CA LEU A 98 -0.52 7.73 -8.00
C LEU A 98 -1.55 6.62 -7.77
N THR A 99 -1.93 5.90 -8.81
CA THR A 99 -2.92 4.80 -8.72
C THR A 99 -2.39 3.65 -7.88
N THR A 100 -1.12 3.28 -8.06
CA THR A 100 -0.49 2.22 -7.28
C THR A 100 -0.41 2.56 -5.79
N VAL A 101 0.02 3.76 -5.41
CA VAL A 101 0.07 4.18 -3.99
C VAL A 101 -1.33 4.18 -3.37
N LEU A 102 -2.33 4.71 -4.09
CA LEU A 102 -3.70 4.78 -3.59
C LEU A 102 -4.28 3.38 -3.32
N VAL A 103 -4.11 2.45 -4.26
CA VAL A 103 -4.66 1.10 -4.12
C VAL A 103 -3.90 0.29 -3.08
N VAL A 104 -2.57 0.38 -3.03
CA VAL A 104 -1.77 -0.34 -2.04
C VAL A 104 -2.06 0.18 -0.63
N ALA A 105 -2.18 1.50 -0.45
CA ALA A 105 -2.52 2.10 0.83
C ALA A 105 -3.94 1.77 1.30
N GLY A 106 -4.90 1.57 0.38
CA GLY A 106 -6.27 1.20 0.69
C GLY A 106 -6.52 -0.31 0.75
N ALA A 107 -6.55 -0.97 -0.41
CA ALA A 107 -6.90 -2.39 -0.53
C ALA A 107 -5.78 -3.30 -0.01
N GLY A 108 -4.51 -2.95 -0.26
CA GLY A 108 -3.37 -3.75 0.20
C GLY A 108 -3.25 -3.79 1.72
N SER A 109 -3.30 -2.63 2.38
CA SER A 109 -3.17 -2.53 3.84
C SER A 109 -4.32 -3.23 4.59
N THR A 110 -5.55 -3.08 4.11
CA THR A 110 -6.73 -3.73 4.70
C THR A 110 -6.70 -5.24 4.53
N ALA A 111 -6.22 -5.74 3.38
CA ALA A 111 -6.04 -7.17 3.16
C ALA A 111 -5.00 -7.78 4.11
N ILE A 112 -3.87 -7.09 4.31
CA ILE A 112 -2.83 -7.51 5.27
C ILE A 112 -3.39 -7.52 6.70
N CYS A 113 -4.12 -6.48 7.09
CA CYS A 113 -4.73 -6.39 8.42
C CYS A 113 -5.78 -7.49 8.64
N ALA A 114 -6.59 -7.81 7.63
CA ALA A 114 -7.61 -8.85 7.70
C ALA A 114 -6.99 -10.25 7.79
N ASP A 115 -5.93 -10.53 7.04
CA ASP A 115 -5.22 -11.81 7.08
C ASP A 115 -4.57 -12.04 8.44
N LEU A 116 -3.84 -11.04 8.96
CA LEU A 116 -3.25 -11.11 10.30
C LEU A 116 -4.30 -11.22 11.40
N GLY A 117 -5.41 -10.50 11.28
CA GLY A 117 -6.55 -10.61 12.20
C GLY A 117 -7.16 -12.01 12.19
N ALA A 118 -7.36 -12.60 11.01
CA ALA A 118 -7.88 -13.96 10.88
C ALA A 118 -6.95 -15.01 11.52
N ARG A 119 -5.63 -14.89 11.33
CA ARG A 119 -4.63 -15.77 11.96
C ARG A 119 -4.58 -15.60 13.48
N THR A 120 -4.81 -14.38 13.97
CA THR A 120 -4.90 -14.09 15.40
C THR A 120 -6.12 -14.76 16.03
N ILE A 121 -7.29 -14.67 15.38
CA ILE A 121 -8.54 -15.30 15.87
C ILE A 121 -8.44 -16.83 15.87
N ARG A 122 -7.61 -17.40 14.97
CA ARG A 122 -7.32 -18.84 14.90
C ARG A 122 -6.18 -19.30 15.82
N GLU A 123 -5.61 -18.39 16.62
CA GLU A 123 -4.48 -18.65 17.53
C GLU A 123 -3.21 -19.16 16.82
N GLU A 124 -3.11 -19.02 15.50
CA GLU A 124 -1.95 -19.48 14.71
C GLU A 124 -0.67 -18.68 15.06
N ILE A 125 -0.82 -17.40 15.38
CA ILE A 125 0.31 -16.52 15.75
C ILE A 125 0.88 -16.92 17.12
N ASP A 126 0.00 -17.18 18.10
CA ASP A 126 0.41 -17.58 19.44
C ASP A 126 1.07 -18.97 19.42
N ALA A 127 0.53 -19.88 18.61
CA ALA A 127 1.14 -21.19 18.37
C ALA A 127 2.57 -21.09 17.81
N MET A 128 2.85 -20.14 16.91
CA MET A 128 4.21 -19.91 16.41
C MET A 128 5.13 -19.28 17.45
N GLU A 129 4.62 -18.44 18.34
CA GLU A 129 5.42 -17.79 19.40
C GLU A 129 5.89 -18.79 20.45
N VAL A 130 5.05 -19.78 20.81
CA VAL A 130 5.42 -20.84 21.77
C VAL A 130 6.33 -21.93 21.17
N LEU A 131 6.27 -22.14 19.85
CA LEU A 131 7.08 -23.15 19.16
C LEU A 131 8.50 -22.69 18.83
N GLY A 132 8.75 -21.36 18.83
CA GLY A 132 10.06 -20.70 18.83
C GLY A 132 11.22 -21.44 18.18
#